data_AF-A0AB38EP37-F1
#
_entry.id   AF-A0AB38EP37-F1
#
_cell.length_a   1.000
_cell.length_b   1.000
_cell.length_c   1.000
_cell.angle_alpha   90.00
_cell.angle_beta   90.00
_cell.angle_gamma   90.00
#
_symmetry.space_group_name_H-M   'P 1'
#
loop_
_entity.id
_entity.type
_entity.pdbx_description
1 polymer ?
#
loop_
_entity_poly.entity_id
_entity_poly.type
_entity_poly.pdbx_seq_one_letter_code
_entity_poly.pdbx_strand_id
1 'polypeptide(L)' 'MLIPLITSTPRISTAEFDNLEKGIGGQLPPDFKDIYLSINGGNIDDSKDSNSLLLPGFLPIRYGKVPMEHGL' A
#
# COMPACT_ATOMS: atom_id res chain seq x y z
N MET A 1 9.27 11.12 7.03
CA MET A 1 10.44 10.30 6.65
C MET A 1 9.99 9.43 5.49
N LEU A 2 10.62 9.52 4.31
CA LEU A 2 10.26 8.68 3.17
C LEU A 2 11.01 7.36 3.31
N ILE A 3 10.28 6.25 3.47
CA ILE A 3 10.89 4.93 3.50
C ILE A 3 11.25 4.58 2.04
N PRO A 4 12.53 4.33 1.72
CA PRO A 4 12.92 3.96 0.38
C PRO A 4 12.33 2.60 0.02
N LEU A 5 11.53 2.55 -1.04
CA LEU A 5 10.97 1.31 -1.57
C LEU A 5 11.82 0.80 -2.73
N ILE A 6 12.05 -0.51 -2.81
CA ILE A 6 12.67 -1.16 -3.96
C ILE A 6 11.67 -1.24 -5.12
N THR A 7 10.42 -1.55 -4.80
CA THR A 7 9.32 -1.61 -5.75
C THR A 7 8.21 -0.70 -5.26
N SER A 8 7.60 0.03 -6.17
CA SER A 8 6.48 0.91 -5.86
C SER A 8 5.28 0.57 -6.73
N THR A 9 4.10 0.53 -6.13
CA THR A 9 2.84 0.49 -6.86
C THR A 9 2.38 1.94 -7.12
N PRO A 10 1.90 2.27 -8.33
CA PRO A 10 1.40 3.60 -8.65
C PRO A 10 0.33 4.04 -7.66
N ARG A 11 0.40 5.31 -7.24
CA ARG A 11 -0.63 5.95 -6.39
C ARG A 11 -2.04 5.66 -6.92
N ILE A 12 -3.01 5.62 -6.01
CA ILE A 12 -4.42 5.66 -6.39
C ILE A 12 -4.91 7.11 -6.46
N SER A 13 -5.96 7.33 -7.23
CA SER A 13 -6.64 8.61 -7.31
C SER A 13 -7.53 8.86 -6.08
N THR A 14 -7.91 10.13 -5.88
CA THR A 14 -8.89 10.50 -4.84
C THR A 14 -10.22 9.75 -5.03
N ALA A 15 -10.71 9.65 -6.27
CA ALA A 15 -11.96 8.96 -6.57
C ALA A 15 -11.89 7.47 -6.22
N GLU A 16 -10.75 6.84 -6.49
CA GLU A 16 -10.45 5.47 -6.09
C GLU A 16 -10.48 5.32 -4.56
N PHE A 17 -9.84 6.22 -3.81
CA PHE A 17 -9.86 6.18 -2.34
C PHE A 17 -11.28 6.40 -1.79
N ASP A 18 -12.03 7.36 -2.33
CA ASP A 18 -13.40 7.65 -1.90
C ASP A 18 -14.33 6.43 -2.16
N ASN A 19 -14.10 5.68 -3.24
CA ASN A 19 -14.80 4.43 -3.50
C ASN A 19 -14.46 3.33 -2.46
N LEU A 20 -13.21 3.28 -1.97
CA LEU A 20 -12.82 2.39 -0.88
C LEU A 20 -13.57 2.75 0.40
N GLU A 21 -13.55 4.02 0.81
CA GLU A 21 -14.26 4.52 2.01
C GLU A 21 -15.77 4.22 1.94
N LYS A 22 -16.37 4.44 0.77
CA LYS A 22 -17.76 4.06 0.49
C LYS A 22 -17.99 2.56 0.63
N GLY A 23 -17.08 1.73 0.11
CA GLY A 23 -17.17 0.28 0.16
C GLY A 23 -17.06 -0.31 1.57
N ILE A 24 -16.23 0.28 2.43
CA ILE A 24 -16.10 -0.14 3.84
C ILE A 24 -17.15 0.51 4.76
N GLY A 25 -17.91 1.48 4.26
CA GLY A 25 -18.95 2.19 5.00
C GLY A 25 -18.41 3.17 6.04
N GLY A 26 -17.21 3.73 5.83
CA GLY A 26 -16.54 4.59 6.81
C GLY A 26 -15.36 5.35 6.23
N GLN A 27 -14.90 6.36 6.98
CA GLN A 27 -13.73 7.16 6.62
C GLN A 27 -12.46 6.56 7.23
N LEU A 28 -11.38 6.57 6.46
CA LEU A 28 -10.05 6.20 6.94
C LEU A 28 -9.33 7.47 7.45
N PRO A 29 -8.31 7.32 8.32
CA PRO A 29 -7.55 8.46 8.80
C PRO A 29 -6.95 9.29 7.65
N PRO A 30 -6.92 10.64 7.74
CA PRO A 30 -6.35 11.50 6.70
C PRO A 30 -4.90 11.13 6.35
N ASP A 31 -4.06 10.86 7.35
CA ASP A 31 -2.67 10.44 7.14
C ASP A 31 -2.57 9.13 6.33
N PHE A 32 -3.53 8.22 6.51
CA PHE A 32 -3.62 7.00 5.72
C PHE A 32 -3.96 7.32 4.26
N LYS A 33 -4.92 8.24 4.02
CA LYS A 33 -5.26 8.72 2.68
C LYS A 33 -4.05 9.35 1.98
N ASP A 34 -3.33 10.21 2.67
CA ASP A 34 -2.16 10.90 2.13
C ASP A 34 -1.05 9.93 1.69
N ILE A 35 -0.83 8.86 2.45
CA ILE A 35 0.12 7.81 2.08
C ILE A 35 -0.27 7.18 0.74
N TYR A 36 -1.51 6.74 0.57
CA TYR A 36 -1.95 6.02 -0.63
C TYR A 36 -2.15 6.90 -1.87
N LEU A 37 -2.40 8.21 -1.68
CA LEU A 37 -2.38 9.21 -2.75
C LEU A 37 -0.97 9.60 -3.17
N SER A 38 0.03 9.38 -2.32
CA SER A 38 1.44 9.54 -2.67
C SER A 38 2.00 8.28 -3.35
N ILE A 39 1.77 7.11 -2.75
CA ILE A 39 2.30 5.82 -3.19
C ILE A 39 1.41 4.67 -2.68
N ASN A 40 0.94 3.81 -3.57
CA ASN A 40 -0.03 2.75 -3.24
C ASN A 40 0.67 1.47 -2.78
N GLY A 41 1.65 1.54 -1.88
CA GLY A 41 2.37 0.36 -1.42
C GLY A 41 3.55 -0.03 -2.30
N GLY A 42 4.20 -1.11 -1.90
CA GLY A 42 5.49 -1.51 -2.44
C GLY A 42 6.36 -2.20 -1.39
N ASN A 43 7.50 -2.75 -1.82
CA ASN A 43 8.40 -3.51 -0.95
C ASN A 43 9.56 -2.64 -0.47
N ILE A 44 9.96 -2.84 0.78
CA ILE A 44 11.13 -2.22 1.38
C ILE A 44 12.33 -3.16 1.17
N ASP A 45 13.54 -2.61 1.09
CA ASP A 45 14.77 -3.40 1.12
C ASP A 45 15.06 -3.89 2.54
N ASP A 46 14.60 -5.10 2.85
CA ASP A 46 14.85 -5.75 4.14
C ASP A 46 16.20 -6.47 4.22
N SER A 47 16.96 -6.52 3.11
CA SER A 47 18.28 -7.16 3.07
C SER A 47 19.33 -6.46 3.94
N LYS A 48 19.02 -5.25 4.42
CA LYS A 48 19.92 -4.42 5.24
C LYS A 48 19.55 -4.32 6.71
N ASP A 49 18.32 -4.67 7.10
CA ASP A 49 17.86 -4.53 8.48
C ASP A 49 17.14 -5.80 8.96
N SER A 50 17.82 -6.54 9.85
CA SER A 50 17.37 -7.79 10.50
C SER A 50 16.19 -7.60 11.48
N ASN A 51 15.25 -6.70 11.19
CA ASN A 51 14.09 -6.49 12.06
C ASN A 51 12.90 -7.32 11.57
N SER A 52 12.71 -8.47 12.21
CA SER A 52 11.64 -9.45 11.97
C SER A 52 10.20 -8.96 12.20
N LEU A 53 10.03 -7.68 12.57
CA LEU A 53 8.74 -7.02 12.82
C LEU A 53 8.40 -5.92 11.82
N LEU A 54 9.30 -5.59 10.89
CA LEU A 54 9.01 -4.63 9.83
C LEU A 54 8.30 -5.39 8.72
N LEU A 55 7.03 -5.04 8.51
CA LEU A 55 6.28 -5.44 7.31
C LEU A 55 7.22 -5.21 6.11
N PRO A 56 7.48 -6.20 5.24
CA PRO A 56 8.46 -6.12 4.14
C PRO A 56 8.09 -5.09 3.05
N GLY A 57 7.15 -4.20 3.36
CA GLY A 57 6.39 -3.35 2.50
C GLY A 57 5.07 -3.00 3.18
N PHE A 58 4.26 -2.14 2.56
CA PHE A 58 2.86 -2.01 2.94
C PHE A 58 1.97 -2.38 1.76
N LEU A 59 0.82 -2.96 2.07
CA LEU A 59 0.00 -3.62 1.07
C LEU A 59 -0.71 -2.59 0.17
N PRO A 60 -0.59 -2.73 -1.17
CA PRO A 60 -1.37 -1.93 -2.11
C PRO A 60 -2.87 -2.15 -1.92
N ILE A 61 -3.65 -1.08 -2.02
CA ILE A 61 -5.10 -1.16 -2.20
C ILE A 61 -5.35 -1.67 -3.63
N ARG A 62 -5.94 -2.88 -3.74
CA ARG A 62 -6.17 -3.57 -5.02
C ARG A 62 -7.64 -3.85 -5.34
N TYR A 63 -8.60 -3.22 -4.64
CA TYR A 63 -10.05 -3.41 -4.88
C TYR A 63 -10.48 -4.89 -4.97
N GLY A 64 -10.01 -5.74 -4.04
CA GLY A 64 -10.34 -7.16 -4.05
C GLY A 64 -9.63 -8.00 -5.13
N LYS A 65 -8.72 -7.42 -5.91
CA LYS A 65 -7.80 -8.18 -6.76
C LYS A 65 -6.69 -8.76 -5.89
N VAL A 66 -6.86 -10.01 -5.49
CA VAL A 66 -5.78 -10.79 -4.87
C VAL A 66 -4.62 -10.86 -5.88
N PRO A 67 -3.36 -10.60 -5.48
CA PRO A 67 -2.22 -11.01 -6.29
C PRO A 67 -2.27 -12.53 -6.38
N MET A 68 -2.76 -13.06 -7.49
CA MET A 68 -2.49 -14.46 -7.82
C MET A 68 -1.00 -14.51 -8.10
N GLU A 69 -0.25 -15.11 -7.20
CA GLU A 69 1.10 -15.56 -7.48
C GLU A 69 0.92 -16.56 -8.62
N HIS A 70 1.37 -16.21 -9.83
CA HIS A 70 1.46 -17.20 -10.90
C HIS A 70 2.57 -18.15 -10.45
N GLY A 71 2.18 -19.25 -9.82
CA GLY A 71 3.07 -20.33 -9.44
C GLY A 71 3.87 -20.76 -10.67
N LEU A 72 5.19 -20.80 -10.49
CA LEU A 72 6.15 -21.40 -11.41
C LEU A 72 5.86 -22.89 -11.61
#